data_AF-A0A963L4T0-F1
#
_entry.id   AF-A0A963L4T0-F1
#
_cell.length_a   1.000
_cell.length_b   1.000
_cell.length_c   1.000
_cell.angle_alpha   90.00
_cell.angle_beta   90.00
_cell.angle_gamma   90.00
#
_symmetry.space_group_name_H-M   'P 1'
#
loop_
_entity.id
_entity.type
_entity.pdbx_description
1 polymer ?
#
loop_
_entity_poly.entity_id
_entity_poly.type
_entity_poly.pdbx_seq_one_letter_code
_entity_poly.pdbx_strand_id
1 'polypeptide(L)' 'PSGQYQQNLPQGRTYQLLRLAIDPRIDLIPEISGNRLMLSVRLLRQGEDERLQASGEDASFELTLCS' A
#
# COMPACT_ATOMS: atom_id res chain seq x y z
N PRO A 1 -5.64 6.54 -7.11
CA PRO A 1 -6.39 7.80 -6.88
C PRO A 1 -6.96 7.82 -5.46
N SER A 2 -7.01 8.99 -4.83
CA SER A 2 -7.47 9.15 -3.44
C SER A 2 -6.64 8.35 -2.44
N GLY A 3 -5.31 8.27 -2.66
CA GLY A 3 -4.40 7.55 -1.76
C GLY A 3 -4.65 6.04 -1.68
N GLN A 4 -5.39 5.47 -2.63
CA GLN A 4 -5.69 4.05 -2.70
C GLN A 4 -5.23 3.44 -4.02
N TYR A 5 -4.71 2.22 -3.92
CA TYR A 5 -4.29 1.39 -5.04
C TYR A 5 -4.78 -0.03 -4.83
N GLN A 6 -5.31 -0.67 -5.87
CA GLN A 6 -5.77 -2.06 -5.82
C GLN A 6 -5.26 -2.82 -7.05
N GLN A 7 -4.83 -4.05 -6.83
CA GLN A 7 -4.31 -4.91 -7.87
C GLN A 7 -4.71 -6.36 -7.65
N ASN A 8 -5.18 -7.01 -8.71
CA ASN A 8 -5.35 -8.46 -8.70
C ASN A 8 -3.99 -9.15 -8.89
N LEU A 9 -3.70 -10.11 -8.02
CA LEU A 9 -2.55 -11.00 -8.15
C LEU A 9 -2.82 -12.05 -9.24
N PRO A 10 -1.84 -12.34 -10.11
CA PRO A 10 -1.98 -13.38 -11.12
C PRO A 10 -2.33 -14.74 -10.50
N GLN A 11 -3.34 -15.41 -11.05
CA GLN A 11 -3.73 -16.74 -10.60
C GLN A 11 -2.65 -17.77 -10.96
N GLY A 12 -2.53 -18.85 -10.18
CA GLY A 12 -1.60 -19.94 -10.45
C GLY A 12 -0.13 -19.67 -10.06
N ARG A 13 0.15 -18.53 -9.40
CA ARG A 13 1.43 -18.24 -8.77
C ARG A 13 1.24 -17.94 -7.28
N THR A 14 2.07 -18.53 -6.44
CA THR A 14 2.12 -18.24 -5.01
C THR A 14 3.11 -17.11 -4.78
N TYR A 15 2.66 -16.02 -4.16
CA TYR A 15 3.52 -14.94 -3.71
C TYR A 15 3.58 -14.99 -2.19
N GLN A 16 4.77 -15.12 -1.63
CA GLN A 16 4.95 -15.17 -0.17
C GLN A 16 5.42 -13.84 0.40
N LEU A 17 5.99 -12.99 -0.45
CA LEU A 17 6.53 -11.71 -0.04
C LEU A 17 6.10 -10.63 -1.03
N LEU A 18 5.66 -9.51 -0.48
CA LEU A 18 5.41 -8.29 -1.20
C LEU A 18 6.31 -7.21 -0.62
N ARG A 19 6.98 -6.47 -1.50
CA ARG A 19 7.82 -5.34 -1.12
C ARG A 19 7.21 -4.07 -1.69
N LEU A 20 6.98 -3.10 -0.82
CA LEU A 20 6.58 -1.76 -1.19
C LEU A 20 7.68 -0.79 -0.76
N ALA A 21 8.12 0.05 -1.69
CA ALA A 21 9.07 1.12 -1.41
C ALA A 21 8.41 2.46 -1.71
N ILE A 22 8.51 3.39 -0.78
CA ILE A 22 7.92 4.73 -0.86
C ILE A 22 8.94 5.75 -0.34
N ASP A 23 8.91 6.98 -0.86
CA ASP A 23 9.83 8.02 -0.40
C ASP A 23 9.55 8.33 1.08
N PRO A 24 10.51 8.14 2.01
CA PRO A 24 10.29 8.39 3.43
C PRO A 24 10.02 9.87 3.76
N ARG A 25 10.27 10.80 2.82
CA ARG A 25 10.09 12.25 3.04
C ARG A 25 8.64 12.72 2.92
N ILE A 26 7.75 11.92 2.36
CA ILE A 26 6.35 12.33 2.11
C ILE A 26 5.45 12.20 3.34
N ASP A 27 5.98 11.66 4.44
CA ASP A 27 5.28 11.47 5.72
C ASP A 27 3.92 10.76 5.55
N LEU A 28 3.93 9.73 4.69
CA LEU A 28 2.81 8.83 4.47
C LEU A 28 3.21 7.42 4.84
N ILE A 29 2.31 6.74 5.53
CA ILE A 29 2.46 5.36 5.99
C ILE A 29 1.62 4.49 5.05
N PRO A 30 2.24 3.61 4.25
CA PRO A 30 1.51 2.67 3.40
C PRO A 30 0.96 1.51 4.23
N GLU A 31 -0.36 1.38 4.28
CA GLU A 31 -1.05 0.19 4.81
C GLU A 31 -1.34 -0.78 3.67
N ILE A 32 -0.95 -2.04 3.83
CA ILE A 32 -1.08 -3.08 2.81
C ILE A 32 -2.07 -4.13 3.32
N SER A 33 -3.13 -4.38 2.55
CA SER A 33 -4.14 -5.40 2.82
C SER A 33 -4.20 -6.39 1.67
N GLY A 34 -4.17 -7.68 1.99
CA GLY A 34 -4.29 -8.76 1.03
C GLY A 34 -5.48 -9.65 1.35
N ASN A 35 -6.37 -9.87 0.38
CA ASN A 35 -7.44 -10.85 0.49
C ASN A 35 -7.47 -11.75 -0.76
N ARG A 36 -7.20 -13.05 -0.57
CA ARG A 36 -7.10 -14.04 -1.65
C ARG A 36 -6.11 -13.58 -2.73
N LEU A 37 -6.62 -13.23 -3.92
CA LEU A 37 -5.86 -12.76 -5.07
C LEU A 37 -6.04 -11.26 -5.30
N MET A 38 -6.49 -10.52 -4.29
CA MET A 38 -6.62 -9.07 -4.34
C MET A 38 -5.67 -8.44 -3.33
N LEU A 39 -4.93 -7.46 -3.80
CA LEU A 39 -4.09 -6.59 -2.99
C LEU A 39 -4.69 -5.18 -2.98
N SER A 40 -4.69 -4.53 -1.82
CA SER A 40 -5.01 -3.13 -1.66
C SER A 40 -3.92 -2.43 -0.86
N VAL A 41 -3.52 -1.25 -1.30
CA VAL A 41 -2.63 -0.34 -0.58
C VAL A 41 -3.40 0.94 -0.30
N ARG A 42 -3.33 1.44 0.94
CA ARG A 42 -3.90 2.71 1.36
C ARG A 42 -2.82 3.56 2.02
N LEU A 43 -2.75 4.83 1.64
CA LEU A 43 -1.84 5.79 2.26
C LEU A 43 -2.51 6.40 3.48
N LEU A 44 -1.81 6.36 4.60
CA LEU A 44 -2.22 6.92 5.88
C LEU A 44 -1.25 8.03 6.28
N ARG A 45 -1.68 8.93 7.16
CA ARG A 45 -0.80 9.87 7.87
C ARG A 45 -1.09 9.79 9.36
N GLN A 46 -0.07 10.01 10.18
CA GLN A 46 -0.25 10.14 11.62
C GLN A 46 -0.88 11.51 11.91
N GLY A 47 -2.09 11.50 12.46
CA GLY A 47 -2.79 12.71 12.89
C GLY A 47 -2.23 13.26 14.21
N GLU A 48 -2.69 14.45 14.58
CA GLU A 48 -2.33 15.12 15.85
C GLU A 48 -2.74 14.30 17.08
N ASP A 49 -3.73 13.41 16.93
CA ASP A 49 -4.22 12.49 17.95
C ASP A 49 -3.43 11.18 18.02
N GLU A 50 -2.25 11.12 17.39
CA GLU A 50 -1.39 9.93 17.24
C GLU A 50 -2.06 8.76 16.51
N ARG A 51 -3.23 8.98 15.92
CA ARG A 51 -3.98 7.95 15.17
C ARG A 51 -3.65 8.03 13.69
N LEU A 52 -3.61 6.87 13.06
CA LEU A 52 -3.48 6.78 11.61
C LEU A 52 -4.79 7.15 10.93
N GLN A 53 -4.74 8.14 10.04
CA GLN A 53 -5.87 8.64 9.28
C GLN A 53 -5.63 8.43 7.79
N ALA A 54 -6.67 8.10 7.03
CA ALA A 54 -6.54 7.91 5.59
C ALA A 54 -6.19 9.24 4.91
N SER A 55 -5.09 9.25 4.15
CA SER A 55 -4.71 10.38 3.33
C SER A 55 -5.31 10.23 1.94
N GLY A 56 -5.89 11.32 1.43
CA GLY A 56 -6.36 11.41 0.04
C GLY A 56 -5.25 11.83 -0.94
N GLU A 57 -4.03 12.07 -0.44
CA GLU A 57 -2.90 12.48 -1.26
C GLU A 57 -2.42 11.33 -2.16
N ASP A 58 -2.16 11.64 -3.42
CA ASP A 58 -1.56 10.69 -4.34
C ASP A 58 -0.03 10.72 -4.18
N ALA A 59 0.57 9.54 -3.99
CA ALA A 59 2.01 9.37 -3.92
C ALA A 59 2.49 8.27 -4.87
N SER A 60 3.71 8.44 -5.37
CA SER A 60 4.39 7.41 -6.15
C SER A 60 5.09 6.43 -5.22
N PHE A 61 4.94 5.14 -5.49
CA PHE A 61 5.61 4.06 -4.79
C PHE A 61 5.94 2.93 -5.77
N GLU A 62 6.92 2.11 -5.41
CA GLU A 62 7.26 0.91 -6.14
C GLU A 62 6.66 -0.31 -5.44
N LEU A 63 6.15 -1.24 -6.23
CA LEU A 63 5.58 -2.49 -5.74
C LEU A 63 6.22 -3.68 -6.45
N THR A 64 6.77 -4.60 -5.66
CA THR A 64 7.37 -5.84 -6.15
C THR A 64 6.68 -7.04 -5.51
N LEU A 65 6.19 -7.95 -6.35
CA LEU A 65 5.72 -9.27 -5.94
C LEU A 65 6.89 -10.25 -6.01
N CYS A 66 7.29 -10.81 -4.87
CA CYS A 66 8.34 -11.81 -4.80
C CYS A 66 7.71 -13.21 -4.87
N SER A 67 8.11 -13.97 -5.88
CA SER A 67 7.73 -15.37 -6.13
C SER A 67 8.93 -16.28 -6.02
#